data_AF-F3CGQ9-F1
#
_entry.id   AF-F3CGQ9-F1
#
_cell.length_a   1.000
_cell.length_b   1.000
_cell.length_c   1.000
_cell.angle_alpha   90.00
_cell.angle_beta   90.00
_cell.angle_gamma   90.00
#
_symmetry.space_group_name_H-M   'P 1'
#
loop_
_entity.id
_entity.type
_entity.pdbx_description
1 polymer ?
#
loop_
_entity_poly.entity_id
_entity_poly.type
_entity_poly.pdbx_seq_one_letter_code
_entity_poly.pdbx_strand_id
1 'polypeptide(L)' 'AAAKAQGVNLLPASCLRLGDDGRSQRIMLSELRLTDRILVRPGAVIPADGRILEGHSSIDESLLTGEYL' A
#
# COMPACT_ATOMS: atom_id res chain seq x y z
N ALA A 1 16.47 -26.79 5.30
CA ALA A 1 15.07 -26.32 5.22
C ALA A 1 14.92 -25.07 6.06
N ALA A 2 14.18 -24.08 5.56
CA ALA A 2 13.88 -22.77 6.16
C ALA A 2 15.00 -21.71 6.13
N ALA A 3 15.17 -21.06 4.98
CA ALA A 3 15.75 -19.72 4.94
C ALA A 3 14.69 -18.73 5.46
N LYS A 4 14.86 -18.25 6.71
CA LYS A 4 14.11 -17.10 7.24
C LYS A 4 14.59 -15.85 6.52
N ALA A 5 13.81 -15.34 5.57
CA ALA A 5 14.03 -14.01 5.02
C ALA A 5 13.79 -12.97 6.13
N GLN A 6 14.86 -12.31 6.55
CA GLN A 6 14.83 -11.11 7.38
C GLN A 6 14.51 -9.93 6.45
N GLY A 7 13.23 -9.73 6.14
CA GLY A 7 12.74 -8.53 5.46
C GLY A 7 11.99 -7.69 6.48
N VAL A 8 12.48 -6.48 6.78
CA VAL A 8 11.78 -5.55 7.67
C VAL A 8 10.45 -5.22 7.01
N ASN A 9 9.36 -5.81 7.53
CA ASN A 9 8.01 -5.58 7.05
C ASN A 9 7.58 -4.15 7.44
N LEU A 10 8.02 -3.15 6.68
CA LEU A 10 7.77 -1.72 6.92
C LEU A 10 6.41 -1.28 6.37
N LEU A 11 5.39 -2.11 6.55
CA LEU A 11 4.03 -1.70 6.22
C LEU A 11 3.61 -0.56 7.16
N PRO A 12 2.97 0.50 6.64
CA PRO A 12 2.52 1.60 7.47
C PRO A 12 1.46 1.10 8.47
N ALA A 13 1.42 1.63 9.69
CA ALA A 13 0.39 1.21 10.66
C ALA A 13 -1.07 1.48 10.21
N SER A 14 -1.24 2.38 9.23
CA SER A 14 -2.54 2.89 8.78
C SER A 14 -2.46 3.39 7.35
N CYS A 15 -3.60 3.40 6.67
CA CYS A 15 -3.74 3.91 5.30
C CYS A 15 -4.92 4.89 5.19
N LEU A 16 -5.07 5.53 4.03
CA LEU A 16 -6.20 6.39 3.72
C LEU A 16 -7.23 5.59 2.91
N ARG A 17 -8.36 5.23 3.51
CA ARG A 17 -9.51 4.68 2.79
C ARG A 17 -10.27 5.80 2.08
N LEU A 18 -10.53 5.64 0.81
CA LEU A 18 -11.36 6.51 -0.01
C LEU A 18 -12.82 6.03 0.06
N GLY A 19 -13.72 6.90 0.51
CA GLY A 19 -15.16 6.67 0.49
C GLY A 19 -15.77 6.99 -0.88
N ASP A 20 -17.00 6.55 -1.09
CA ASP A 20 -17.76 6.81 -2.33
C ASP A 20 -18.10 8.30 -2.52
N ASP A 21 -18.04 9.10 -1.45
CA ASP A 21 -18.21 10.56 -1.49
C ASP A 21 -16.92 11.31 -1.92
N GLY A 22 -15.86 10.57 -2.26
CA GLY A 22 -14.56 11.10 -2.62
C GLY A 22 -13.74 11.60 -1.43
N ARG A 23 -14.24 11.48 -0.20
CA ARG A 23 -13.48 11.82 1.01
C ARG A 23 -12.60 10.66 1.43
N SER A 24 -11.42 10.99 1.96
CA SER A 24 -10.53 10.00 2.53
C SER A 24 -10.56 10.05 4.05
N GLN A 25 -10.40 8.88 4.67
CA GLN A 25 -10.32 8.72 6.12
C GLN A 25 -9.15 7.80 6.46
N ARG A 26 -8.46 8.09 7.56
CA ARG A 26 -7.35 7.26 8.01
C ARG A 26 -7.88 6.07 8.81
N ILE A 27 -7.54 4.86 8.39
CA ILE A 27 -7.91 3.61 9.06
C ILE A 27 -6.66 2.80 9.38
N MET A 28 -6.72 1.96 10.42
CA MET A 28 -5.63 1.01 10.69
C MET A 28 -5.60 -0.07 9.61
N LEU A 29 -4.43 -0.65 9.34
CA LEU A 29 -4.36 -1.78 8.39
C LEU A 29 -5.20 -2.98 8.81
N SER A 30 -5.38 -3.18 10.12
CA SER A 30 -6.26 -4.20 10.67
C SER A 30 -7.73 -4.02 10.33
N GLU A 31 -8.14 -2.82 9.89
CA GLU A 31 -9.51 -2.50 9.51
C GLU A 31 -9.73 -2.56 7.99
N LEU A 32 -8.65 -2.70 7.21
CA LEU A 32 -8.70 -2.72 5.74
C LEU A 32 -9.37 -4.01 5.25
N ARG A 33 -10.34 -3.87 4.34
CA ARG A 33 -11.07 -4.98 3.72
C ARG A 33 -10.79 -5.04 2.22
N LEU A 34 -10.98 -6.22 1.63
CA LEU A 34 -10.72 -6.46 0.20
C LEU A 34 -11.54 -5.53 -0.73
N THR A 35 -12.69 -5.04 -0.27
CA THR A 35 -13.55 -4.14 -1.05
C THR A 35 -13.25 -2.66 -0.84
N ASP A 36 -12.30 -2.31 0.04
CA ASP A 36 -11.96 -0.92 0.30
C ASP A 36 -11.13 -0.33 -0.84
N ARG A 37 -11.43 0.93 -1.18
CA ARG A 37 -10.58 1.75 -2.05
C ARG A 37 -9.63 2.53 -1.17
N ILE A 38 -8.37 2.61 -1.57
CA ILE A 38 -7.35 3.35 -0.82
C ILE A 38 -6.77 4.48 -1.68
N LEU A 39 -6.52 5.63 -1.04
CA LEU A 39 -5.85 6.75 -1.65
C LEU A 39 -4.36 6.70 -1.30
N VAL A 40 -3.53 6.46 -2.31
CA VAL A 40 -2.07 6.50 -2.18
C VAL A 40 -1.57 7.84 -2.73
N ARG A 41 -0.93 8.63 -1.87
CA ARG A 41 -0.33 9.92 -2.27
C ARG A 41 1.11 9.70 -2.74
N PRO A 42 1.68 10.61 -3.56
CA PRO A 42 3.08 10.54 -3.95
C PRO A 42 4.01 10.40 -2.72
N GLY A 43 4.93 9.44 -2.79
CA GLY A 43 5.86 9.12 -1.70
C GLY A 43 5.27 8.31 -0.54
N ALA A 44 3.99 7.94 -0.58
CA ALA A 44 3.41 7.02 0.39
C ALA A 44 3.74 5.56 0.04
N VAL A 45 3.91 4.72 1.06
CA VAL A 45 4.06 3.27 0.90
C VAL A 45 2.70 2.66 0.59
N ILE A 46 2.69 1.71 -0.36
CA ILE A 46 1.50 0.94 -0.71
C ILE A 46 1.21 -0.04 0.44
N PRO A 47 0.03 0.05 1.09
CA PRO A 47 -0.23 -0.68 2.33
C PRO A 47 -0.57 -2.17 2.14
N ALA A 48 -0.99 -2.57 0.93
CA ALA A 48 -1.41 -3.92 0.58
C ALA A 48 -1.41 -4.10 -0.93
N ASP A 49 -1.42 -5.36 -1.38
CA ASP A 49 -1.61 -5.71 -2.79
C ASP A 49 -2.98 -5.25 -3.29
N GLY A 50 -3.06 -4.85 -4.56
CA GLY A 50 -4.30 -4.37 -5.14
C GLY A 50 -4.18 -4.05 -6.63
N ARG A 51 -5.19 -3.36 -7.15
CA ARG A 51 -5.24 -2.91 -8.53
C ARG A 51 -5.43 -1.40 -8.57
N ILE A 52 -4.67 -0.71 -9.41
CA ILE A 52 -4.87 0.73 -9.65
C ILE A 52 -6.21 0.93 -10.36
N LEU A 53 -7.10 1.68 -9.72
CA LEU A 53 -8.40 2.03 -10.28
C LEU A 53 -8.31 3.32 -11.11
N GLU A 54 -7.59 4.33 -10.59
CA GLU A 54 -7.49 5.67 -11.18
C GLU A 54 -6.14 6.31 -10.83
N GLY A 55 -5.69 7.24 -11.69
CA GLY A 55 -4.43 7.98 -11.53
C GLY A 55 -3.21 7.30 -12.16
N HIS A 56 -2.09 8.03 -12.17
CA HIS A 56 -0.81 7.55 -12.67
C HIS A 56 0.33 8.14 -11.83
N SER A 57 1.28 7.31 -11.44
CA SER A 57 2.48 7.69 -10.71
C SER A 57 3.57 6.64 -10.97
N SER A 58 4.83 7.02 -10.80
CA SER A 58 5.92 6.06 -10.66
C SER A 58 5.88 5.46 -9.24
N ILE A 59 6.11 4.15 -9.14
CA ILE A 59 6.21 3.41 -7.89
C ILE A 59 7.61 2.83 -7.83
N ASP A 60 8.26 2.97 -6.67
CA ASP A 60 9.55 2.34 -6.42
C ASP A 60 9.32 0.96 -5.78
N GLU A 61 9.50 -0.10 -6.57
CA GLU A 61 9.38 -1.49 -6.14
C GLU A 61 10.69 -2.08 -5.59
N SER A 62 11.78 -1.29 -5.56
CA SER A 62 13.10 -1.75 -5.14
C SER A 62 13.14 -2.27 -3.71
N LEU A 63 12.26 -1.76 -2.84
CA LEU A 63 12.12 -2.22 -1.45
C LEU A 63 11.64 -3.67 -1.33
N LEU A 64 10.97 -4.20 -2.35
CA LEU A 64 10.39 -5.53 -2.35
C LEU A 64 11.15 -6.51 -3.25
N THR A 65 11.64 -6.06 -4.40
CA THR A 65 12.27 -6.91 -5.42
C THR A 65 13.79 -6.71 -5.54
N GLY A 66 14.33 -5.59 -5.04
CA GLY A 66 15.75 -5.26 -5.15
C GLY A 66 16.23 -4.86 -6.54
N GLU A 67 15.33 -4.72 -7.52
CA GLU A 67 15.68 -4.33 -8.89
C GLU A 67 15.18 -2.91 -9.21
N TYR A 68 16.04 -2.13 -9.88
CA TYR A 68 15.77 -0.77 -10.33
C TYR A 68 15.28 -0.82 -11.79
N LEU A 69 14.24 -0.05 -12.12
CA LEU A 69 13.90 0.31 -13.50
C LEU A 69 14.11 1.81 -13.72
#